data_AF-A0A1B6L858-F1
#
_entry.id   AF-A0A1B6L858-F1
#
_cell.length_a   1.000
_cell.length_b   1.000
_cell.length_c   1.000
_cell.angle_alpha   90.00
_cell.angle_beta   90.00
_cell.angle_gamma   90.00
#
_symmetry.space_group_name_H-M   'P 1'
#
loop_
_entity.id
_entity.type
_entity.pdbx_description
1 polymer ?
#
loop_
_entity_poly.entity_id
_entity_poly.type
_entity_poly.pdbx_seq_one_letter_code
_entity_poly.pdbx_strand_id
1 'polypeptide(L)'
;SNLLQVIVSIQGLILVSEPYFNEAGYEKQKGSQQGRENSRMYNEMVALKLVQSMSKLILHSPPIFRAEVTQHFTANAHKLCNRLESWLEISEGYNNTHPFSPTTPTSFKELHSDDLKAHSNVPLPEFPLIPASKGFCLTLRKTLVTFREVLVSVGIPPPTS
;
A
#
# COMPACT_ATOMS: atom_id res chain seq x y z
N SER A 1 -23.25 -21.11 -6.30
CA SER A 1 -22.33 -20.05 -6.77
C SER A 1 -23.17 -18.96 -7.40
N ASN A 2 -23.10 -17.72 -6.89
CA ASN A 2 -23.75 -16.54 -7.45
C ASN A 2 -22.75 -15.36 -7.51
N LEU A 3 -23.08 -14.29 -8.22
CA LEU A 3 -22.18 -13.13 -8.38
C LEU A 3 -21.75 -12.54 -7.03
N LEU A 4 -22.64 -12.50 -6.04
CA LEU A 4 -22.30 -12.04 -4.69
C LEU A 4 -21.25 -12.94 -4.04
N GLN A 5 -21.39 -14.26 -4.14
CA GLN A 5 -20.41 -15.22 -3.63
C GLN A 5 -19.05 -15.07 -4.31
N VAL A 6 -19.02 -14.76 -5.61
CA VAL A 6 -17.77 -14.46 -6.33
C VAL A 6 -17.13 -13.16 -5.82
N ILE A 7 -17.91 -12.11 -5.60
CA ILE A 7 -17.38 -10.83 -5.06
C ILE A 7 -16.85 -11.02 -3.63
N VAL A 8 -17.60 -11.74 -2.79
CA VAL A 8 -17.19 -12.06 -1.42
C VAL A 8 -15.94 -12.94 -1.41
N SER A 9 -15.81 -13.91 -2.32
CA SER A 9 -14.61 -14.75 -2.38
C SER A 9 -13.38 -13.96 -2.84
N ILE A 10 -13.52 -13.00 -3.75
CA ILE A 10 -12.42 -12.10 -4.13
C ILE A 10 -11.94 -11.30 -2.92
N GLN A 11 -12.86 -10.76 -2.12
CA GLN A 11 -12.51 -10.00 -0.91
C GLN A 11 -11.87 -10.88 0.17
N GLY A 12 -12.33 -12.13 0.32
CA GLY A 12 -11.84 -13.03 1.36
C GLY A 12 -10.57 -13.81 1.02
N LEU A 13 -10.30 -14.04 -0.28
CA LEU A 13 -9.22 -14.94 -0.71
C LEU A 13 -8.11 -14.22 -1.50
N ILE A 14 -8.42 -13.13 -2.21
CA ILE A 14 -7.46 -12.45 -3.08
C ILE A 14 -6.97 -11.16 -2.42
N LEU A 15 -7.88 -10.31 -1.94
CA LEU A 15 -7.56 -9.00 -1.36
C LEU A 15 -7.21 -9.11 0.14
N VAL A 16 -6.25 -10.00 0.45
CA VAL A 16 -5.79 -10.31 1.81
C VAL A 16 -4.53 -9.53 2.18
N SER A 17 -4.18 -9.52 3.47
CA SER A 17 -3.01 -8.79 4.03
C SER A 17 -1.65 -9.31 3.55
N GLU A 18 -1.54 -10.59 3.24
CA GLU A 18 -0.28 -11.23 2.82
C GLU A 18 -0.50 -12.07 1.54
N PRO A 19 -0.76 -11.42 0.38
CA PRO A 19 -1.11 -12.10 -0.86
C PRO A 19 0.02 -12.99 -1.40
N TYR A 20 1.26 -12.81 -0.93
CA TYR A 20 2.40 -13.69 -1.23
C TYR A 20 2.09 -15.17 -0.95
N PHE A 21 1.34 -15.47 0.12
CA PHE A 21 1.04 -16.85 0.49
C PHE A 21 -0.10 -17.49 -0.32
N ASN A 22 -0.78 -16.71 -1.17
CA ASN A 22 -1.76 -17.25 -2.11
C ASN A 22 -1.10 -18.06 -3.24
N GLU A 23 0.22 -17.93 -3.43
CA GLU A 23 0.97 -18.69 -4.41
C GLU A 23 1.09 -20.17 -4.01
N ALA A 24 0.95 -21.05 -5.00
CA ALA A 24 0.96 -22.49 -4.78
C ALA A 24 2.28 -22.95 -4.11
N GLY A 25 2.16 -23.55 -2.93
CA GLY A 25 3.29 -24.07 -2.16
C GLY A 25 3.98 -23.05 -1.24
N TYR A 26 3.58 -21.78 -1.26
CA TYR A 26 4.21 -20.74 -0.43
C TYR A 26 3.66 -20.71 1.01
N GLU A 27 2.46 -21.24 1.26
CA GLU A 27 1.89 -21.36 2.62
C GLU A 27 2.82 -22.12 3.57
N LYS A 28 3.63 -23.07 3.07
CA LYS A 28 4.63 -23.81 3.86
C LYS A 28 5.74 -22.93 4.44
N GLN A 29 5.96 -21.75 3.85
CA GLN A 29 6.98 -20.79 4.30
C GLN A 29 6.45 -19.85 5.39
N LYS A 30 5.15 -19.88 5.69
CA LYS A 30 4.53 -19.02 6.68
C LYS A 30 5.15 -19.24 8.05
N GLY A 31 5.41 -18.15 8.76
CA GLY A 31 6.10 -18.17 10.05
C GLY A 31 7.64 -18.23 9.97
N SER A 32 8.22 -18.63 8.83
CA SER A 32 9.67 -18.56 8.62
C SER A 32 10.15 -17.11 8.44
N GLN A 33 11.41 -16.84 8.77
CA GLN A 33 12.00 -15.51 8.54
C GLN A 33 12.01 -15.16 7.05
N GLN A 34 12.39 -16.11 6.19
CA GLN A 34 12.40 -15.93 4.73
C GLN A 34 11.00 -15.65 4.18
N GLY A 35 9.98 -16.40 4.60
CA GLY A 35 8.60 -16.19 4.17
C GLY A 35 8.07 -14.81 4.58
N ARG A 36 8.42 -14.33 5.78
CA ARG A 36 8.07 -12.97 6.23
C ARG A 36 8.77 -11.89 5.41
N GLU A 37 10.05 -12.07 5.09
CA GLU A 37 10.81 -11.14 4.24
C GLU A 37 10.20 -11.07 2.83
N ASN A 38 9.93 -12.23 2.23
CA ASN A 38 9.32 -12.32 0.91
C ASN A 38 7.91 -11.69 0.89
N SER A 39 7.08 -11.96 1.89
CA SER A 39 5.74 -11.37 2.04
C SER A 39 5.81 -9.84 2.11
N ARG A 40 6.74 -9.31 2.90
CA ARG A 40 6.98 -7.87 3.02
C ARG A 40 7.39 -7.23 1.70
N MET A 41 8.38 -7.81 1.00
CA MET A 41 8.81 -7.32 -0.32
C MET A 41 7.69 -7.41 -1.37
N TYR A 42 6.86 -8.45 -1.29
CA TYR A 42 5.71 -8.60 -2.16
C TYR A 42 4.68 -7.48 -1.89
N ASN A 43 4.41 -7.16 -0.63
CA ASN A 43 3.52 -6.06 -0.24
C ASN A 43 4.01 -4.70 -0.75
N GLU A 44 5.32 -4.44 -0.73
CA GLU A 44 5.90 -3.25 -1.38
C GLU A 44 5.52 -3.19 -2.86
N MET A 45 5.64 -4.31 -3.59
CA MET A 45 5.26 -4.35 -5.01
C MET A 45 3.75 -4.20 -5.24
N VAL A 46 2.93 -4.82 -4.40
CA VAL A 46 1.47 -4.69 -4.47
C VAL A 46 1.04 -3.25 -4.26
N ALA A 47 1.59 -2.55 -3.26
CA ALA A 47 1.27 -1.16 -2.98
C ALA A 47 1.64 -0.25 -4.16
N LEU A 48 2.81 -0.43 -4.78
CA LEU A 48 3.19 0.33 -5.98
C LEU A 48 2.23 0.07 -7.16
N LYS A 49 1.98 -1.22 -7.45
CA LYS A 49 1.11 -1.62 -8.56
C LYS A 49 -0.33 -1.15 -8.35
N LEU A 50 -0.79 -1.08 -7.11
CA LEU A 50 -2.10 -0.56 -6.75
C LEU A 50 -2.24 0.90 -7.18
N VAL A 51 -1.31 1.77 -6.77
CA VAL A 51 -1.35 3.20 -7.12
C VAL A 51 -1.26 3.38 -8.64
N GLN A 52 -0.36 2.64 -9.31
CA GLN A 52 -0.24 2.66 -10.77
C GLN A 52 -1.52 2.20 -11.49
N SER A 53 -2.17 1.15 -10.97
CA SER A 53 -3.44 0.65 -11.50
C SER A 53 -4.56 1.67 -11.32
N MET A 54 -4.65 2.30 -10.14
CA MET A 54 -5.60 3.36 -9.86
C MET A 54 -5.39 4.56 -10.81
N SER A 55 -4.15 4.98 -11.07
CA SER A 55 -3.86 6.02 -12.08
C SER A 55 -4.45 5.65 -13.45
N LYS A 56 -4.23 4.42 -13.90
CA LYS A 56 -4.77 3.94 -15.20
C LYS A 56 -6.29 3.90 -15.20
N LEU A 57 -6.92 3.47 -14.10
CA LEU A 57 -8.37 3.43 -13.95
C LEU A 57 -8.99 4.84 -14.02
N ILE A 58 -8.33 5.83 -13.42
CA ILE A 58 -8.76 7.23 -13.48
C ILE A 58 -8.65 7.76 -14.91
N LEU A 59 -7.52 7.54 -15.59
CA LEU A 59 -7.32 7.99 -16.97
C LEU A 59 -8.25 7.30 -17.99
N HIS A 60 -8.55 6.03 -17.76
CA HIS A 60 -9.29 5.17 -18.69
C HIS A 60 -10.51 4.55 -18.02
N SER A 61 -11.31 5.37 -17.33
CA SER A 61 -12.51 4.90 -16.64
C SER A 61 -13.51 4.27 -17.62
N PRO A 62 -13.97 3.03 -17.38
CA PRO A 62 -15.01 2.40 -18.17
C PRO A 62 -16.26 3.29 -18.21
N PRO A 63 -16.91 3.50 -19.38
CA PRO A 63 -18.05 4.41 -19.49
C PRO A 63 -19.17 4.14 -18.48
N ILE A 64 -19.46 2.86 -18.23
CA ILE A 64 -20.49 2.42 -17.28
C ILE A 64 -20.15 2.71 -15.81
N PHE A 65 -18.88 2.94 -15.47
CA PHE A 65 -18.42 3.20 -14.10
C PHE A 65 -17.78 4.59 -13.93
N ARG A 66 -17.90 5.46 -14.94
CA ARG A 66 -17.17 6.75 -14.94
C ARG A 66 -17.58 7.64 -13.76
N ALA A 67 -18.88 7.68 -13.45
CA ALA A 67 -19.40 8.50 -12.36
C ALA A 67 -18.89 7.99 -11.00
N GLU A 68 -18.93 6.67 -10.79
CA GLU A 68 -18.51 5.98 -9.58
C GLU A 68 -17.00 6.13 -9.34
N VAL A 69 -16.20 5.96 -10.40
CA VAL A 69 -14.74 6.17 -10.32
C VAL A 69 -14.43 7.61 -9.93
N THR A 70 -15.06 8.59 -10.59
CA THR A 70 -14.85 10.01 -10.31
C THR A 70 -15.25 10.36 -8.89
N GLN A 71 -16.44 9.92 -8.46
CA GLN A 71 -16.94 10.15 -7.11
C GLN A 71 -16.03 9.51 -6.05
N HIS A 72 -15.61 8.26 -6.28
CA HIS A 72 -14.74 7.55 -5.35
C HIS A 72 -13.41 8.29 -5.13
N PHE A 73 -12.73 8.69 -6.21
CA PHE A 73 -11.44 9.37 -6.09
C PHE A 73 -11.58 10.80 -5.60
N THR A 74 -12.66 11.51 -5.93
CA THR A 74 -12.95 12.83 -5.33
C THR A 74 -13.08 12.73 -3.80
N ALA A 75 -13.76 11.70 -3.29
CA ALA A 75 -14.00 11.53 -1.86
C ALA A 75 -12.81 10.93 -1.10
N ASN A 76 -11.96 10.12 -1.75
CA ASN A 76 -11.00 9.25 -1.05
C ASN A 76 -9.54 9.42 -1.46
N ALA A 77 -9.22 10.09 -2.59
CA ALA A 77 -7.84 10.21 -3.04
C ALA A 77 -6.94 10.89 -1.99
N HIS A 78 -7.45 11.91 -1.30
CA HIS A 78 -6.69 12.57 -0.24
C HIS A 78 -6.33 11.63 0.92
N LYS A 79 -7.29 10.80 1.36
CA LYS A 79 -7.06 9.81 2.43
C LYS A 79 -6.00 8.79 2.02
N LEU A 80 -6.03 8.36 0.76
CA LEU A 80 -5.05 7.42 0.23
C LEU A 80 -3.64 8.04 0.20
N CYS A 81 -3.51 9.24 -0.37
CA CYS A 81 -2.21 9.91 -0.46
C CYS A 81 -1.64 10.19 0.93
N ASN A 82 -2.42 10.78 1.84
CA ASN A 82 -1.95 11.09 3.19
C ASN A 82 -1.48 9.82 3.92
N ARG A 83 -2.23 8.71 3.79
CA ARG A 83 -1.83 7.42 4.38
C ARG A 83 -0.48 6.94 3.84
N LEU A 84 -0.31 6.91 2.52
CA LEU A 84 0.92 6.43 1.88
C LEU A 84 2.11 7.35 2.17
N GLU A 85 1.89 8.65 2.30
CA GLU A 85 2.93 9.62 2.65
C GLU A 85 3.38 9.50 4.09
N SER A 86 2.46 9.36 5.04
CA SER A 86 2.85 9.12 6.43
C SER A 86 3.60 7.79 6.57
N TRP A 87 3.23 6.77 5.79
CA TRP A 87 3.99 5.52 5.76
C TRP A 87 5.40 5.69 5.18
N LEU A 88 5.56 6.56 4.17
CA LEU A 88 6.87 6.96 3.64
C LEU A 88 7.71 7.68 4.69
N GLU A 89 7.15 8.68 5.37
CA GLU A 89 7.83 9.47 6.39
C GLU A 89 8.36 8.59 7.53
N ILE A 90 7.52 7.67 8.03
CA ILE A 90 7.92 6.72 9.07
C ILE A 90 9.06 5.82 8.58
N SER A 91 8.95 5.30 7.35
CA SER A 91 9.96 4.41 6.77
C SER A 91 11.29 5.14 6.52
N GLU A 92 11.25 6.38 6.04
CA GLU A 92 12.44 7.20 5.80
C GLU A 92 13.10 7.62 7.11
N GLY A 93 12.32 7.99 8.14
CA GLY A 93 12.83 8.24 9.49
C GLY A 93 13.58 7.03 10.06
N TYR A 94 13.02 5.83 9.91
CA TYR A 94 13.69 4.59 10.28
C TYR A 94 14.98 4.37 9.45
N ASN A 95 14.90 4.53 8.12
CA ASN A 95 16.04 4.31 7.22
C ASN A 95 17.20 5.30 7.45
N ASN A 96 16.91 6.52 7.92
CA ASN A 96 17.89 7.55 8.23
C ASN A 96 18.62 7.26 9.55
N THR A 97 17.90 6.74 10.55
CA THR A 97 18.49 6.32 11.84
C THR A 97 19.24 5.00 11.74
N HIS A 98 18.92 4.17 10.73
CA HIS A 98 19.53 2.86 10.50
C HIS A 98 20.10 2.74 9.07
N PRO A 99 21.11 3.54 8.69
CA PRO A 99 21.55 3.65 7.30
C PRO A 99 22.14 2.36 6.71
N PHE A 100 22.67 1.48 7.56
CA PHE A 100 23.33 0.22 7.18
C PHE A 100 22.51 -1.03 7.51
N SER A 101 21.38 -0.90 8.23
CA SER A 101 20.56 -2.05 8.58
C SER A 101 19.59 -2.37 7.43
N PRO A 102 19.54 -3.64 6.96
CA PRO A 102 18.51 -4.03 6.02
C PRO A 102 17.14 -3.94 6.70
N THR A 103 16.12 -3.54 5.92
CA THR A 103 14.75 -3.50 6.41
C THR A 103 14.22 -4.91 6.51
N THR A 104 14.01 -5.42 7.73
CA THR A 104 13.66 -6.82 7.98
C THR A 104 12.31 -6.96 8.70
N PRO A 105 11.70 -8.15 8.74
CA PRO A 105 10.48 -8.42 9.51
C PRO A 105 10.57 -8.11 11.01
N THR A 106 11.77 -8.12 11.60
CA THR A 106 11.96 -7.74 13.01
C THR A 106 11.77 -6.23 13.21
N SER A 107 12.24 -5.41 12.26
CA SER A 107 12.01 -3.97 12.26
C SER A 107 10.52 -3.59 12.21
N PHE A 108 9.69 -4.41 11.54
CA PHE A 108 8.23 -4.22 11.54
C PHE A 108 7.64 -4.34 12.94
N LYS A 109 8.06 -5.34 13.72
CA LYS A 109 7.59 -5.55 15.10
C LYS A 109 8.07 -4.45 16.04
N GLU A 110 9.31 -4.00 15.87
CA GLU A 110 9.88 -2.90 16.65
C GLU A 110 9.08 -1.61 16.47
N LEU A 111 8.71 -1.26 15.23
CA LEU A 111 7.87 -0.09 14.94
C LEU A 111 6.41 -0.22 15.41
N HIS A 112 5.91 -1.46 15.55
CA HIS A 112 4.55 -1.72 16.04
C HIS A 112 4.44 -1.86 17.56
N SER A 113 5.57 -1.72 18.28
CA SER A 113 5.55 -1.60 19.75
C SER A 113 4.77 -0.34 20.17
N ASP A 114 4.08 -0.42 21.31
CA ASP A 114 3.08 0.57 21.71
C ASP A 114 3.64 2.00 21.92
N ASP A 115 4.95 2.14 22.06
CA ASP A 115 5.63 3.43 22.25
C ASP A 115 5.63 4.34 21.00
N LEU A 116 5.49 3.79 19.78
CA LEU A 116 5.50 4.57 18.52
C LEU A 116 4.11 4.86 17.94
N LYS A 117 3.09 4.06 18.30
CA LYS A 117 1.69 4.34 17.97
C LYS A 117 1.19 5.66 18.57
N ALA A 118 1.81 6.11 19.67
CA ALA A 118 1.42 7.31 20.39
C ALA A 118 1.78 8.63 19.69
N HIS A 119 2.65 8.61 18.67
CA HIS A 119 3.24 9.82 18.09
C HIS A 119 2.77 10.18 16.67
N SER A 120 1.93 9.34 16.04
CA SER A 120 1.33 9.65 14.74
C SER A 120 -0.16 9.32 14.75
N ASN A 121 -1.02 10.28 14.40
CA ASN A 121 -2.46 10.08 14.24
C ASN A 121 -2.82 9.17 13.05
N VAL A 122 -1.82 8.58 12.37
CA VAL A 122 -2.01 7.79 11.16
C VAL A 122 -1.92 6.30 11.48
N PRO A 123 -2.95 5.51 11.14
CA PRO A 123 -2.92 4.07 11.38
C PRO A 123 -1.81 3.40 10.56
N LEU A 124 -0.98 2.64 11.26
CA LEU A 124 0.01 1.76 10.65
C LEU A 124 -0.68 0.63 9.86
N PRO A 125 -0.04 0.09 8.81
CA PRO A 125 -0.60 -1.03 8.07
C PRO A 125 -0.71 -2.27 8.97
N GLU A 126 -1.84 -2.96 8.93
CA GLU A 126 -2.07 -4.22 9.66
C GLU A 126 -1.28 -5.41 9.08
N PHE A 127 -0.44 -5.16 8.09
CA PHE A 127 0.31 -6.14 7.32
C PHE A 127 1.79 -5.73 7.20
N PRO A 128 2.71 -6.69 6.99
CA PRO A 128 4.14 -6.39 6.97
C PRO A 128 4.49 -5.49 5.78
N LEU A 129 4.68 -4.20 6.06
CA LEU A 129 5.08 -3.19 5.07
C LEU A 129 6.10 -2.19 5.63
N ILE A 130 5.90 -1.71 6.87
CA ILE A 130 6.73 -0.63 7.48
C ILE A 130 7.68 -1.19 8.55
N PRO A 131 8.98 -0.83 8.56
CA PRO A 131 9.60 0.15 7.69
C PRO A 131 9.69 -0.41 6.27
N ALA A 132 9.55 0.45 5.27
CA ALA A 132 9.67 0.09 3.86
C ALA A 132 11.10 0.32 3.34
N SER A 133 11.50 -0.41 2.30
CA SER A 133 12.85 -0.35 1.74
C SER A 133 13.13 1.02 1.12
N LYS A 134 14.40 1.47 1.13
CA LYS A 134 14.79 2.77 0.52
C LYS A 134 14.38 2.87 -0.96
N GLY A 135 14.56 1.78 -1.71
CA GLY A 135 14.21 1.71 -3.13
C GLY A 135 12.70 1.82 -3.36
N PHE A 136 11.90 1.14 -2.52
CA PHE A 136 10.44 1.31 -2.54
C PHE A 136 10.04 2.73 -2.20
N CYS A 137 10.61 3.33 -1.14
CA CYS A 137 10.25 4.69 -0.72
C CYS A 137 10.45 5.70 -1.86
N LEU A 138 11.61 5.64 -2.52
CA LEU A 138 11.92 6.50 -3.68
C LEU A 138 10.92 6.30 -4.83
N THR A 139 10.56 5.06 -5.12
CA THR A 139 9.66 4.71 -6.23
C THR A 139 8.22 5.10 -5.91
N LEU A 140 7.75 4.87 -4.68
CA LEU A 140 6.41 5.22 -4.25
C LEU A 140 6.23 6.75 -4.25
N ARG A 141 7.22 7.52 -3.80
CA ARG A 141 7.20 8.98 -3.86
C ARG A 141 6.97 9.49 -5.29
N LYS A 142 7.75 8.99 -6.26
CA LYS A 142 7.57 9.33 -7.68
C LYS A 142 6.18 8.91 -8.18
N THR A 143 5.74 7.72 -7.80
CA THR A 143 4.42 7.19 -8.20
C THR A 143 3.28 8.06 -7.66
N LEU A 144 3.38 8.57 -6.42
CA LEU A 144 2.39 9.48 -5.82
C LEU A 144 2.34 10.84 -6.51
N VAL A 145 3.48 11.37 -6.95
CA VAL A 145 3.51 12.60 -7.77
C VAL A 145 2.72 12.38 -9.06
N THR A 146 3.03 11.32 -9.81
CA THR A 146 2.30 10.98 -11.04
C THR A 146 0.82 10.72 -10.77
N PHE A 147 0.46 10.07 -9.67
CA PHE A 147 -0.94 9.85 -9.30
C PHE A 147 -1.69 11.17 -9.08
N ARG A 148 -1.07 12.16 -8.44
CA ARG A 148 -1.66 13.50 -8.28
C ARG A 148 -1.82 14.25 -9.59
N GLU A 149 -0.81 14.19 -10.47
CA GLU A 149 -0.90 14.77 -11.81
C GLU A 149 -2.08 14.18 -12.59
N VAL A 150 -2.27 12.86 -12.49
CA VAL A 150 -3.42 12.17 -13.08
C VAL A 150 -4.75 12.68 -12.52
N LEU A 151 -4.90 12.81 -11.20
CA LEU A 151 -6.11 13.37 -10.58
C LEU A 151 -6.43 14.77 -11.15
N VAL A 152 -5.43 15.65 -11.18
CA VAL A 152 -5.57 17.02 -11.69
C VAL A 152 -5.98 17.03 -13.16
N SER A 153 -5.37 16.17 -13.98
CA SER A 153 -5.64 16.09 -15.42
C SER A 153 -7.09 15.71 -15.76
N VAL A 154 -7.79 15.03 -14.84
CA VAL A 154 -9.20 14.66 -15.00
C VAL A 154 -10.15 15.57 -14.20
N GLY A 155 -9.64 16.66 -13.63
CA GLY A 155 -10.43 17.62 -12.86
C GLY A 155 -10.78 17.20 -11.44
N ILE A 156 -10.11 16.17 -10.89
CA ILE A 156 -10.23 15.79 -9.48
C ILE A 156 -9.22 16.63 -8.68
N PRO A 157 -9.65 17.38 -7.65
CA PRO A 157 -8.76 18.23 -6.90
C PRO A 157 -7.64 17.40 -6.24
N PRO A 158 -6.39 17.89 -6.25
CA PRO A 158 -5.30 17.16 -5.63
C PRO A 158 -5.52 17.11 -4.11
N PRO A 159 -5.06 16.03 -3.44
CA PRO A 159 -4.93 16.00 -1.99
C PRO A 159 -4.17 17.24 -1.50
N THR A 160 -4.79 18.05 -0.64
CA THR A 160 -4.08 19.11 0.07
C THR A 160 -3.08 18.48 1.03
N SER A 161 -1.82 18.91 0.94
CA SER A 161 -0.74 18.56 1.88
C SER A 161 -1.06 19.01 3.31
#